data_AF-L5JX76-F1
#
_entry.id   AF-L5JX76-F1
#
_cell.length_a   1.000
_cell.length_b   1.000
_cell.length_c   1.000
_cell.angle_alpha   90.00
_cell.angle_beta   90.00
_cell.angle_gamma   90.00
#
_symmetry.space_group_name_H-M   'P 1'
#
loop_
_entity.id
_entity.type
_entity.pdbx_description
1 polymer ?
#
loop_
_entity_poly.entity_id
_entity_poly.type
_entity_poly.pdbx_seq_one_letter_code
_entity_poly.pdbx_strand_id
1 'polypeptide(L)'
;MELMVADVFAAPKNTAEDEIFCRAVTVLRKVYKHHECVNRKFLGKLDRNLRSMARDYCPVEEAKKDTLKNVLETLRKTMQEKYSKSWS
;
A
#
# COMPACT_ATOMS: atom_id res chain seq x y z
N MET A 1 -9.22 8.97 8.80
CA MET A 1 -9.02 9.46 7.41
C MET A 1 -10.04 8.77 6.54
N GLU A 2 -11.04 9.50 6.08
CA GLU A 2 -12.13 8.99 5.22
C GLU A 2 -11.80 9.05 3.72
N LEU A 3 -10.54 9.39 3.39
CA LEU A 3 -10.09 9.47 2.00
C LEU A 3 -10.17 8.08 1.35
N MET A 4 -10.99 7.95 0.31
CA MET A 4 -11.13 6.72 -0.46
C MET A 4 -9.98 6.57 -1.45
N VAL A 5 -9.34 5.41 -1.44
CA VAL A 5 -8.21 5.04 -2.29
C VAL A 5 -8.44 3.65 -2.88
N ALA A 6 -7.63 3.26 -3.88
CA ALA A 6 -7.70 1.90 -4.42
C ALA A 6 -7.35 0.86 -3.35
N ASP A 7 -8.18 -0.19 -3.24
CA ASP A 7 -7.97 -1.29 -2.31
C ASP A 7 -7.00 -2.30 -2.93
N VAL A 8 -5.71 -2.10 -2.67
CA VAL A 8 -4.61 -2.94 -3.20
C VAL A 8 -4.63 -4.38 -2.66
N PHE A 9 -5.38 -4.63 -1.57
CA PHE A 9 -5.52 -5.94 -0.95
C PHE A 9 -6.76 -6.70 -1.43
N ALA A 10 -7.63 -6.06 -2.22
CA ALA A 10 -8.72 -6.73 -2.93
C ALA A 10 -8.28 -7.44 -4.22
N ALA A 11 -6.98 -7.38 -4.55
CA ALA A 11 -6.42 -8.13 -5.66
C ALA A 11 -6.66 -9.65 -5.47
N PRO A 12 -6.73 -10.44 -6.56
CA PRO A 12 -6.85 -11.89 -6.46
C PRO A 12 -5.83 -12.50 -5.51
N LYS A 13 -6.21 -13.55 -4.76
CA LYS A 13 -5.35 -14.18 -3.72
C LYS A 13 -3.99 -14.67 -4.23
N ASN A 14 -3.85 -14.89 -5.54
CA ASN A 14 -2.62 -15.31 -6.22
C ASN A 14 -1.76 -14.14 -6.73
N THR A 15 -2.13 -12.89 -6.44
CA THR A 15 -1.31 -11.72 -6.80
C THR A 15 0.01 -11.76 -6.05
N ALA A 16 1.11 -11.57 -6.77
CA ALA A 16 2.44 -11.58 -6.17
C ALA A 16 2.62 -10.43 -5.16
N GLU A 17 3.41 -10.67 -4.11
CA GLU A 17 3.55 -9.71 -3.01
C GLU A 17 4.26 -8.41 -3.43
N ASP A 18 5.28 -8.52 -4.27
CA ASP A 18 6.02 -7.41 -4.87
C ASP A 18 5.11 -6.53 -5.75
N GLU A 19 4.11 -7.14 -6.39
CA GLU A 19 3.03 -6.46 -7.10
C GLU A 19 2.10 -5.70 -6.16
N ILE A 20 1.66 -6.32 -5.05
CA ILE A 20 0.83 -5.65 -4.03
C ILE A 20 1.57 -4.43 -3.46
N PHE A 21 2.86 -4.57 -3.15
CA PHE A 21 3.68 -3.45 -2.67
C PHE A 21 3.86 -2.36 -3.73
N CYS A 22 4.02 -2.72 -5.00
CA CYS A 22 4.07 -1.75 -6.08
C CYS A 22 2.77 -0.94 -6.19
N ARG A 23 1.61 -1.62 -6.12
CA ARG A 23 0.29 -0.98 -6.16
C ARG A 23 0.11 -0.06 -4.95
N ALA A 24 0.50 -0.51 -3.75
CA ALA A 24 0.48 0.29 -2.53
C ALA A 24 1.33 1.56 -2.65
N VAL A 25 2.56 1.45 -3.18
CA VAL A 25 3.43 2.59 -3.47
C VAL A 25 2.75 3.58 -4.41
N THR A 26 2.11 3.09 -5.46
CA THR A 26 1.40 3.93 -6.44
C THR A 26 0.24 4.68 -5.79
N VAL A 27 -0.53 4.02 -4.93
CA VAL A 27 -1.61 4.65 -4.16
C VAL A 27 -1.08 5.72 -3.21
N LEU A 28 -0.05 5.39 -2.40
CA LEU A 28 0.56 6.34 -1.47
C LEU A 28 1.07 7.59 -2.19
N ARG A 29 1.73 7.42 -3.34
CA ARG A 29 2.21 8.51 -4.20
C ARG A 29 1.08 9.42 -4.66
N LYS A 30 -0.05 8.86 -5.12
CA LYS A 30 -1.22 9.65 -5.49
C LYS A 30 -1.74 10.43 -4.29
N VAL A 31 -1.87 9.76 -3.14
CA VAL A 31 -2.41 10.36 -1.92
C VAL A 31 -1.59 11.56 -1.46
N TYR A 32 -0.28 11.40 -1.20
CA TYR A 32 0.51 12.49 -0.61
C TYR A 32 0.90 13.58 -1.60
N LYS A 33 0.71 13.36 -2.90
CA LYS A 33 0.91 14.39 -3.95
C LYS A 33 -0.33 15.25 -4.17
N HIS A 34 -1.53 14.67 -4.03
CA HIS A 34 -2.79 15.33 -4.39
C HIS A 34 -3.65 15.76 -3.20
N HIS A 35 -3.35 15.29 -1.98
CA HIS A 35 -4.12 15.63 -0.79
C HIS A 35 -3.21 16.29 0.25
N GLU A 36 -3.47 17.54 0.58
CA GLU A 36 -2.70 18.29 1.59
C GLU A 36 -3.07 17.88 3.03
N CYS A 37 -4.23 17.24 3.21
CA CYS A 37 -4.74 16.79 4.51
C CYS A 37 -4.06 15.55 5.08
N VAL A 38 -3.05 15.00 4.38
CA VAL A 38 -2.30 13.81 4.80
C VAL A 38 -0.87 14.17 5.19
N ASN A 39 -0.30 13.40 6.13
CA ASN A 39 1.09 13.62 6.52
C ASN A 39 2.05 13.09 5.45
N ARG A 40 2.43 13.97 4.52
CA ARG A 40 3.35 13.66 3.41
C ARG A 40 4.69 13.08 3.87
N LYS A 41 5.21 13.51 5.03
CA LYS A 41 6.48 13.01 5.56
C LYS A 41 6.38 11.52 5.94
N PHE A 42 5.31 11.11 6.60
CA PHE A 42 5.13 9.70 6.99
C PHE A 42 4.79 8.81 5.80
N LEU A 43 3.88 9.23 4.92
CA LEU A 43 3.52 8.44 3.74
C LEU A 43 4.69 8.34 2.74
N GLY A 44 5.50 9.40 2.60
CA GLY A 44 6.70 9.37 1.76
C GLY A 44 7.80 8.44 2.30
N LYS A 45 7.96 8.32 3.62
CA LYS A 45 8.85 7.31 4.22
C LYS A 45 8.34 5.89 3.97
N LEU A 46 7.03 5.67 4.13
CA LEU A 46 6.42 4.38 3.87
C LEU A 46 6.55 3.96 2.40
N ASP A 47 6.30 4.87 1.45
CA ASP A 47 6.55 4.66 0.01
C ASP A 47 7.98 4.20 -0.24
N ARG A 48 8.99 4.91 0.28
CA ARG A 48 10.40 4.54 0.11
C ARG A 48 10.71 3.13 0.63
N ASN A 49 10.19 2.76 1.80
CA ASN A 49 10.41 1.44 2.39
C ASN A 49 9.71 0.33 1.61
N LEU A 50 8.49 0.57 1.12
CA LEU A 50 7.78 -0.40 0.30
C LEU A 50 8.42 -0.54 -1.08
N ARG A 51 8.96 0.54 -1.64
CA ARG A 51 9.56 0.54 -2.97
C ARG A 51 10.74 -0.41 -3.09
N SER A 52 11.53 -0.63 -2.03
CA SER A 52 12.63 -1.60 -2.06
C SER A 52 12.18 -3.06 -2.10
N MET A 53 10.91 -3.34 -1.79
CA MET A 53 10.31 -4.68 -1.83
C MET A 53 9.32 -4.84 -3.00
N ALA A 54 9.10 -3.77 -3.76
CA ALA A 54 8.14 -3.73 -4.84
C ALA A 54 8.84 -4.00 -6.18
N ARG A 55 8.09 -4.58 -7.13
CA ARG A 55 8.52 -4.58 -8.53
C ARG A 55 8.50 -3.17 -9.13
N ASP A 56 9.19 -2.98 -10.25
CA ASP A 56 9.37 -1.65 -10.84
C ASP A 56 8.10 -1.03 -11.40
N TYR A 57 7.25 -1.85 -12.01
CA TYR A 57 6.02 -1.45 -12.68
C TYR A 57 4.85 -2.34 -12.27
N CYS A 58 3.71 -1.73 -12.04
CA CYS A 58 2.44 -2.41 -11.82
C CYS A 58 1.31 -1.58 -12.43
N PRO A 59 0.47 -2.18 -13.28
CA PRO A 59 -0.79 -1.56 -13.65
C PRO A 59 -1.71 -1.55 -12.42
N VAL A 60 -2.34 -0.41 -12.18
CA VAL A 60 -3.29 -0.21 -11.09
C VAL A 60 -4.67 -0.17 -11.74
N GLU A 61 -5.24 -1.35 -11.95
CA GLU A 61 -6.61 -1.55 -12.43
C GLU A 61 -7.46 -2.08 -11.27
N GLU A 62 -7.67 -1.28 -10.23
CA GLU A 62 -8.56 -1.68 -9.14
C GLU A 62 -9.89 -0.91 -9.19
N ALA A 63 -10.97 -1.63 -9.43
CA ALA A 63 -12.34 -1.10 -9.37
C ALA A 63 -12.82 -0.87 -7.93
N LYS A 64 -12.27 -1.63 -6.96
CA LYS A 64 -12.67 -1.54 -5.55
C LYS A 64 -11.86 -0.47 -4.83
N LYS A 65 -12.57 0.33 -4.03
CA LYS A 65 -11.98 1.36 -3.16
C LYS A 65 -12.22 1.01 -1.71
N ASP A 66 -11.31 1.46 -0.85
CA ASP A 66 -11.44 1.44 0.60
C ASP A 66 -10.86 2.74 1.18
N THR A 67 -11.07 3.00 2.46
CA THR A 67 -10.47 4.14 3.14
C THR A 67 -8.97 3.98 3.24
N LEU A 68 -8.23 5.08 3.15
CA LEU A 68 -6.78 5.10 3.37
C LEU A 68 -6.41 4.50 4.74
N LYS A 69 -7.24 4.72 5.76
CA LYS A 69 -7.05 4.12 7.08
C LYS A 69 -7.05 2.59 6.99
N ASN A 70 -8.07 2.00 6.38
CA ASN A 70 -8.20 0.55 6.27
C ASN A 70 -7.06 -0.05 5.44
N VAL A 71 -6.69 0.59 4.33
CA VAL A 71 -5.53 0.15 3.52
C VAL A 71 -4.24 0.14 4.35
N LEU A 72 -3.99 1.19 5.15
CA LEU A 72 -2.80 1.26 6.01
C LEU A 72 -2.84 0.23 7.15
N GLU A 73 -4.01 -0.01 7.73
CA GLU A 73 -4.19 -1.03 8.79
C GLU A 73 -3.97 -2.45 8.25
N THR A 74 -4.50 -2.75 7.07
CA THR A 74 -4.27 -4.04 6.40
C THR A 74 -2.80 -4.22 6.04
N LEU A 75 -2.16 -3.19 5.47
CA LEU A 75 -0.72 -3.22 5.20
C LEU A 75 0.11 -3.50 6.46
N ARG A 76 -0.23 -2.83 7.58
CA ARG A 76 0.44 -3.05 8.86
C ARG A 76 0.32 -4.51 9.31
N LYS A 77 -0.87 -5.09 9.27
CA LYS A 77 -1.10 -6.49 9.66
C LYS A 77 -0.30 -7.45 8.77
N THR A 78 -0.35 -7.27 7.45
CA THR A 78 0.44 -8.08 6.51
C THR A 78 1.94 -8.01 6.81
N MET A 79 2.48 -6.81 7.07
CA MET A 79 3.89 -6.64 7.40
C MET A 79 4.26 -7.26 8.75
N GLN A 80 3.38 -7.19 9.75
CA GLN A 80 3.58 -7.81 11.05
C GLN A 80 3.60 -9.34 10.95
N GLU A 81 2.64 -9.93 10.23
CA GLU A 81 2.60 -11.38 10.00
C GLU A 81 3.86 -11.88 9.29
N LYS A 82 4.33 -11.14 8.28
CA LYS A 82 5.59 -11.43 7.60
C LYS A 82 6.78 -11.40 8.55
N TYR A 83 6.91 -10.32 9.33
CA TYR A 83 8.00 -10.16 10.27
C TYR A 83 8.01 -11.28 11.32
N SER A 84 6.83 -11.67 11.84
CA SER A 84 6.72 -12.79 12.77
C SER A 84 7.17 -14.13 12.17
N LYS A 85 6.84 -14.39 10.89
CA LYS A 85 7.24 -15.61 10.18
C LYS A 85 8.73 -15.66 9.81
N SER A 86 9.40 -14.51 9.72
CA SER A 86 10.84 -14.47 9.44
C SER A 86 11.72 -14.84 10.64
N TRP A 87 11.13 -14.94 11.84
CA TRP A 87 11.81 -15.27 13.09
C TRP A 87 11.40 -16.62 13.68
N SER A 88 10.56 -17.37 12.96
CA SER A 88 10.08 -18.73 13.28
C SER A 88 10.68 -19.75 12.33
#